data_AF-A0A432AUD1-F1
#
_entry.id   AF-A0A432AUD1-F1
#
_cell.length_a   1.000
_cell.length_b   1.000
_cell.length_c   1.000
_cell.angle_alpha   90.00
_cell.angle_beta   90.00
_cell.angle_gamma   90.00
#
_symmetry.space_group_name_H-M   'P 1'
#
loop_
_entity.id
_entity.type
_entity.pdbx_description
1 polymer ?
#
loop_
_entity_poly.entity_id
_entity_poly.type
_entity_poly.pdbx_seq_one_letter_code
_entity_poly.pdbx_strand_id
1 'polypeptide(L)'
;MTRSTHKETAMALKQKGIAWAQTIRLIITRASAPDDDQSTARLESAAHSLPSWACILLSKKYRTRGNVAVAKRITLAGLARSPKNVLLLKEGAKISEARKEWDQVKSSWKKILQAGSTGMAARAMSHIIDAHCKLGEFDEAQALMEAHLARYPNHRYFQKKRLSPEEIAFCNHLGVHPMAYADYEYRLKSGKNSHNAGNNMRTESPEVLHVTANPRFGNTIIQLSNALNLAQTLNVREIWLPGFWYLQEQFATRDGIVVKNPPSADECSRMGKSILAGDFFQRKYFFDVLTPNRLPISSFLGQECLRLNAPLPLGKRDLVIHLRAGDVFRVGEKVHPDYGQPPLSFYEKILASGQWDSVTIVCEDDGNPVLLPLLDYARSSTGTVTRKSGSLKEDIECLLSARVLVASSGTFIPAIAELSGNLDTMFCFNNETTFTSNTDVIVDVKDRTGEYVAKVMRGNWENTPSQRSLMLHYPMENLDITSYSLKSRR
;
A
#
# COMPACT_ATOMS: atom_id res chain seq x y z
N MET A 1 -24.31 57.52 14.46
CA MET A 1 -25.07 56.29 14.11
C MET A 1 -24.24 55.15 13.50
N THR A 2 -22.92 55.28 13.31
CA THR A 2 -22.10 54.29 12.58
C THR A 2 -21.33 53.28 13.46
N ARG A 3 -21.19 53.50 14.77
CA ARG A 3 -20.47 52.57 15.67
C ARG A 3 -21.34 51.46 16.29
N SER A 4 -22.65 51.65 16.48
CA SER A 4 -23.51 50.60 17.06
C SER A 4 -23.86 49.53 16.02
N THR A 5 -24.07 49.92 14.76
CA THR A 5 -24.35 49.01 13.64
C THR A 5 -23.19 48.05 13.37
N HIS A 6 -21.93 48.49 13.49
CA HIS A 6 -20.77 47.60 13.35
C HIS A 6 -20.64 46.58 14.49
N LYS A 7 -20.99 46.94 15.73
CA LYS A 7 -21.00 46.01 16.87
C LYS A 7 -22.12 44.98 16.75
N GLU A 8 -23.31 45.39 16.35
CA GLU A 8 -24.45 44.49 16.12
C GLU A 8 -24.18 43.52 14.98
N THR A 9 -23.56 43.98 13.89
CA THR A 9 -23.18 43.13 12.75
C THR A 9 -22.12 42.10 13.14
N ALA A 10 -21.12 42.50 13.94
CA ALA A 10 -20.08 41.58 14.42
C ALA A 10 -20.64 40.53 15.40
N MET A 11 -21.59 40.92 16.26
CA MET A 11 -22.24 40.02 17.21
C MET A 11 -23.15 39.01 16.49
N ALA A 12 -23.89 39.44 15.47
CA ALA A 12 -24.72 38.59 14.62
C ALA A 12 -23.87 37.58 13.81
N LEU A 13 -22.71 37.99 13.29
CA LEU A 13 -21.76 37.10 12.61
C LEU A 13 -21.17 36.05 13.57
N LYS A 14 -20.87 36.44 14.82
CA LYS A 14 -20.37 35.54 15.85
C LYS A 14 -21.43 34.51 16.27
N GLN A 15 -22.68 34.94 16.45
CA GLN A 15 -23.81 34.02 16.74
C GLN A 15 -24.09 33.07 15.58
N LYS A 16 -24.07 33.55 14.33
CA LYS A 16 -24.16 32.67 13.14
C LYS A 16 -23.02 31.65 13.08
N GLY A 17 -21.80 32.06 13.42
CA GLY A 17 -20.65 31.15 13.50
C GLY A 17 -20.80 30.05 14.55
N ILE A 18 -21.32 30.39 15.74
CA ILE A 18 -21.60 29.44 16.82
C ILE A 18 -22.72 28.47 16.42
N ALA A 19 -23.81 28.98 15.83
CA ALA A 19 -24.91 28.15 15.34
C ALA A 19 -24.44 27.19 14.23
N TRP A 20 -23.58 27.65 13.32
CA TRP A 20 -22.95 26.79 12.31
C TRP A 20 -22.06 25.72 12.94
N ALA A 21 -21.21 26.08 13.91
CA ALA A 21 -20.35 25.13 14.60
C ALA A 21 -21.15 24.07 15.37
N GLN A 22 -22.24 24.47 16.04
CA GLN A 22 -23.16 23.55 16.71
C GLN A 22 -23.91 22.66 15.74
N THR A 23 -24.39 23.20 14.61
CA THR A 23 -25.06 22.45 13.55
C THR A 23 -24.10 21.44 12.92
N ILE A 24 -22.86 21.84 12.63
CA ILE A 24 -21.81 20.97 12.13
C ILE A 24 -21.43 19.93 13.17
N ARG A 25 -21.35 20.28 14.46
CA ARG A 25 -21.09 19.31 15.54
C ARG A 25 -22.23 18.29 15.63
N LEU A 26 -23.49 18.72 15.60
CA LEU A 26 -24.68 17.86 15.55
C LEU A 26 -24.69 16.96 14.32
N ILE A 27 -24.36 17.50 13.15
CA ILE A 27 -24.21 16.78 11.89
C ILE A 27 -23.08 15.75 11.97
N ILE A 28 -21.92 16.14 12.50
CA ILE A 28 -20.72 15.31 12.63
C ILE A 28 -20.96 14.20 13.66
N THR A 29 -21.69 14.48 14.73
CA THR A 29 -22.08 13.53 15.78
C THR A 29 -23.15 12.57 15.27
N ARG A 30 -24.17 13.04 14.53
CA ARG A 30 -25.23 12.20 13.95
C ARG A 30 -24.76 11.38 12.74
N ALA A 31 -23.85 11.90 11.92
CA ALA A 31 -23.13 11.16 10.87
C ALA A 31 -22.09 10.17 11.43
N SER A 32 -22.19 9.80 12.71
CA SER A 32 -21.47 8.68 13.32
C SER A 32 -22.27 7.37 13.24
N ALA A 33 -23.53 7.41 12.79
CA ALA A 33 -24.29 6.22 12.38
C ALA A 33 -24.06 5.96 10.88
N PRO A 34 -23.59 4.77 10.46
CA PRO A 34 -23.12 4.56 9.08
C PRO A 34 -24.21 4.45 8.01
N ASP A 35 -25.48 4.30 8.37
CA ASP A 35 -26.52 3.84 7.42
C ASP A 35 -27.81 4.67 7.42
N ASP A 36 -27.75 5.96 7.76
CA ASP A 36 -28.91 6.83 7.55
C ASP A 36 -28.82 7.53 6.19
N ASP A 37 -29.34 6.87 5.15
CA ASP A 37 -29.57 7.48 3.83
C ASP A 37 -30.39 8.77 3.91
N GLN A 38 -31.29 8.90 4.91
CA GLN A 38 -31.99 10.16 5.15
C GLN A 38 -31.06 11.24 5.73
N SER A 39 -30.08 10.88 6.57
CA SER A 39 -29.07 11.81 7.06
C SER A 39 -28.15 12.28 5.94
N THR A 40 -27.76 11.39 5.03
CA THR A 40 -26.95 11.72 3.85
C THR A 40 -27.72 12.62 2.89
N ALA A 41 -28.99 12.30 2.58
CA ALA A 41 -29.86 13.14 1.76
C ALA A 41 -30.18 14.50 2.40
N ARG A 42 -30.38 14.56 3.73
CA ARG A 42 -30.55 15.82 4.47
C ARG A 42 -29.27 16.65 4.48
N LEU A 43 -28.11 16.00 4.59
CA LEU A 43 -26.81 16.66 4.49
C LEU A 43 -26.53 17.18 3.10
N GLU A 44 -26.97 16.47 2.06
CA GLU A 44 -26.89 16.91 0.67
C GLU A 44 -27.80 18.11 0.39
N SER A 45 -29.03 18.08 0.90
CA SER A 45 -29.94 19.23 0.87
C SER A 45 -29.33 20.44 1.62
N ALA A 46 -28.74 20.21 2.79
CA ALA A 46 -28.07 21.24 3.57
C ALA A 46 -26.72 21.69 2.97
N ALA A 47 -26.03 20.86 2.19
CA ALA A 47 -24.72 21.18 1.60
C ALA A 47 -24.77 22.41 0.70
N HIS A 48 -25.94 22.65 0.07
CA HIS A 48 -26.22 23.83 -0.74
C HIS A 48 -26.28 25.13 0.08
N SER A 49 -26.46 25.07 1.40
CA SER A 49 -26.48 26.22 2.31
C SER A 49 -25.26 26.33 3.23
N LEU A 50 -24.42 25.29 3.34
CA LEU A 50 -23.21 25.28 4.17
C LEU A 50 -22.13 26.28 3.72
N PRO A 51 -21.45 27.06 4.58
CA PRO A 51 -20.31 27.86 4.14
C PRO A 51 -19.16 26.99 3.61
N SER A 52 -18.31 27.54 2.73
CA SER A 52 -17.21 26.79 2.07
C SER A 52 -16.30 26.01 3.04
N TRP A 53 -15.94 26.59 4.19
CA TRP A 53 -15.10 25.93 5.20
C TRP A 53 -15.78 24.68 5.80
N ALA A 54 -17.10 24.68 5.93
CA ALA A 54 -17.87 23.55 6.44
C ALA A 54 -17.93 22.42 5.41
N CYS A 55 -18.13 22.75 4.12
CA CYS A 55 -18.03 21.78 3.04
C CYS A 55 -16.67 21.09 2.99
N ILE A 56 -15.57 21.84 3.19
CA ILE A 56 -14.20 21.29 3.21
C ILE A 56 -14.03 20.27 4.35
N LEU A 57 -14.43 20.64 5.58
CA LEU A 57 -14.28 19.75 6.74
C LEU A 57 -15.12 18.49 6.60
N LEU A 58 -16.37 18.63 6.15
CA LEU A 58 -17.29 17.52 6.00
C LEU A 58 -16.83 16.57 4.89
N SER A 59 -16.47 17.13 3.73
CA SER A 59 -15.91 16.38 2.60
C SER A 59 -14.65 15.60 2.99
N LYS A 60 -13.70 16.25 3.67
CA LYS A 60 -12.48 15.59 4.18
C LYS A 60 -12.80 14.40 5.07
N LYS A 61 -13.77 14.55 5.98
CA LYS A 61 -14.20 13.48 6.90
C LYS A 61 -14.82 12.29 6.15
N TYR A 62 -15.68 12.54 5.16
CA TYR A 62 -16.26 11.47 4.35
C TYR A 62 -15.22 10.78 3.47
N ARG A 63 -14.27 11.52 2.89
CA ARG A 63 -13.18 10.94 2.08
C ARG A 63 -12.27 10.05 2.93
N THR A 64 -11.88 10.48 4.13
CA THR A 64 -11.02 9.66 5.02
C THR A 64 -11.73 8.41 5.53
N ARG A 65 -13.06 8.39 5.53
CA ARG A 65 -13.89 7.22 5.86
C ARG A 65 -14.24 6.35 4.64
N GLY A 66 -13.57 6.54 3.50
CA GLY A 66 -13.81 5.75 2.29
C GLY A 66 -15.10 6.09 1.52
N ASN A 67 -15.97 6.97 2.04
CA ASN A 67 -17.18 7.41 1.33
C ASN A 67 -16.87 8.56 0.35
N VAL A 68 -16.12 8.21 -0.69
CA VAL A 68 -15.60 9.18 -1.66
C VAL A 68 -16.71 9.79 -2.53
N ALA A 69 -17.84 9.08 -2.71
CA ALA A 69 -18.98 9.58 -3.47
C ALA A 69 -19.68 10.76 -2.76
N VAL A 70 -19.96 10.62 -1.46
CA VAL A 70 -20.55 11.71 -0.66
C VAL A 70 -19.59 12.88 -0.54
N ALA A 71 -18.30 12.61 -0.31
CA ALA A 71 -17.28 13.66 -0.31
C ALA A 71 -17.25 14.46 -1.62
N LYS A 72 -17.37 13.78 -2.78
CA LYS A 72 -17.44 14.41 -4.11
C LYS A 72 -18.65 15.33 -4.21
N ARG A 73 -19.84 14.86 -3.82
CA ARG A 73 -21.07 15.67 -3.86
C ARG A 73 -21.00 16.91 -2.97
N ILE A 74 -20.55 16.77 -1.72
CA ILE A 74 -20.38 17.91 -0.78
C ILE A 74 -19.40 18.95 -1.35
N THR A 75 -18.30 18.47 -1.92
CA THR A 75 -17.28 19.33 -2.53
C THR A 75 -17.83 20.08 -3.73
N LEU A 76 -18.58 19.41 -4.61
CA LEU A 76 -19.24 20.01 -5.77
C LEU A 76 -20.27 21.07 -5.34
N ALA A 77 -21.07 20.82 -4.29
CA ALA A 77 -22.00 21.80 -3.74
C ALA A 77 -21.29 23.04 -3.16
N GLY A 78 -20.11 22.86 -2.55
CA GLY A 78 -19.23 23.95 -2.15
C GLY A 78 -18.72 24.75 -3.35
N LEU A 79 -18.18 24.05 -4.36
CA LEU A 79 -17.62 24.67 -5.56
C LEU A 79 -18.66 25.39 -6.41
N ALA A 80 -19.90 24.91 -6.46
CA ALA A 80 -20.99 25.60 -7.17
C ALA A 80 -21.20 27.05 -6.69
N ARG A 81 -20.95 27.29 -5.39
CA ARG A 81 -21.12 28.63 -4.76
C ARG A 81 -19.81 29.41 -4.67
N SER A 82 -18.70 28.72 -4.60
CA SER A 82 -17.38 29.34 -4.56
C SER A 82 -16.42 28.63 -5.52
N PRO A 83 -16.60 28.82 -6.85
CA PRO A 83 -15.88 28.04 -7.87
C PRO A 83 -14.36 28.21 -7.83
N LYS A 84 -13.90 29.37 -7.33
CA LYS A 84 -12.48 29.72 -7.19
C LYS A 84 -11.90 29.42 -5.80
N ASN A 85 -12.66 28.77 -4.91
CA ASN A 85 -12.16 28.45 -3.58
C ASN A 85 -11.06 27.37 -3.65
N VAL A 86 -9.82 27.78 -3.44
CA VAL A 86 -8.63 26.94 -3.56
C VAL A 86 -8.67 25.70 -2.65
N LEU A 87 -9.23 25.82 -1.45
CA LEU A 87 -9.30 24.71 -0.51
C LEU A 87 -10.36 23.68 -0.91
N LEU A 88 -11.49 24.12 -1.47
CA LEU A 88 -12.49 23.22 -2.06
C LEU A 88 -11.96 22.52 -3.31
N LEU A 89 -11.26 23.25 -4.18
CA LEU A 89 -10.60 22.66 -5.36
C LEU A 89 -9.55 21.61 -4.94
N LYS A 90 -8.80 21.88 -3.86
CA LYS A 90 -7.82 20.94 -3.30
C LYS A 90 -8.48 19.67 -2.79
N GLU A 91 -9.61 19.81 -2.10
CA GLU A 91 -10.33 18.64 -1.61
C GLU A 91 -10.91 17.82 -2.78
N GLY A 92 -11.43 18.49 -3.82
CA GLY A 92 -11.87 17.84 -5.06
C GLY A 92 -10.75 17.05 -5.74
N ALA A 93 -9.54 17.62 -5.82
CA ALA A 93 -8.38 16.94 -6.38
C ALA A 93 -8.00 15.68 -5.58
N LYS A 94 -8.01 15.74 -4.24
CA LYS A 94 -7.75 14.59 -3.37
C LYS A 94 -8.81 13.48 -3.48
N ILE A 95 -10.06 13.86 -3.75
CA ILE A 95 -11.14 12.90 -4.02
C ILE A 95 -10.86 12.15 -5.33
N SER A 96 -10.44 12.85 -6.39
CA SER A 96 -10.04 12.23 -7.64
C SER A 96 -8.82 11.32 -7.48
N GLU A 97 -7.83 11.72 -6.67
CA GLU A 97 -6.67 10.87 -6.33
C GLU A 97 -7.09 9.57 -5.63
N ALA A 98 -7.98 9.67 -4.64
CA ALA A 98 -8.51 8.50 -3.94
C ALA A 98 -9.28 7.54 -4.86
N ARG A 99 -9.85 8.06 -5.97
CA ARG A 99 -10.54 7.27 -7.00
C ARG A 99 -9.62 6.81 -8.13
N LYS A 100 -8.34 7.17 -8.10
CA LYS A 100 -7.38 6.93 -9.20
C LYS A 100 -7.84 7.51 -10.55
N GLU A 101 -8.63 8.58 -10.52
CA GLU A 101 -9.14 9.28 -11.71
C GLU A 101 -8.10 10.31 -12.19
N TRP A 102 -6.95 9.85 -12.70
CA TRP A 102 -5.76 10.69 -12.92
C TRP A 102 -5.98 11.87 -13.87
N ASP A 103 -6.83 11.76 -14.88
CA ASP A 103 -7.22 12.90 -15.73
C ASP A 103 -7.97 13.98 -14.95
N GLN A 104 -8.86 13.58 -14.03
CA GLN A 104 -9.56 14.51 -13.15
C GLN A 104 -8.61 15.11 -12.12
N VAL A 105 -7.60 14.36 -11.66
CA VAL A 105 -6.52 14.87 -10.80
C VAL A 105 -5.77 16.00 -11.53
N LYS A 106 -5.30 15.76 -12.76
CA LYS A 106 -4.63 16.79 -13.61
C LYS A 106 -5.50 18.04 -13.73
N SER A 107 -6.76 17.89 -14.13
CA SER A 107 -7.69 19.00 -14.34
C SER A 107 -7.93 19.81 -13.05
N SER A 108 -8.13 19.12 -11.92
CA SER A 108 -8.42 19.76 -10.64
C SER A 108 -7.23 20.55 -10.09
N TRP A 109 -6.01 20.00 -10.17
CA TRP A 109 -4.81 20.71 -9.75
C TRP A 109 -4.45 21.87 -10.70
N LYS A 110 -4.72 21.76 -12.01
CA LYS A 110 -4.59 22.89 -12.95
C LYS A 110 -5.50 24.06 -12.59
N LYS A 111 -6.73 23.80 -12.16
CA LYS A 111 -7.65 24.85 -11.66
C LYS A 111 -7.11 25.58 -10.43
N ILE A 112 -6.40 24.88 -9.55
CA ILE A 112 -5.75 25.50 -8.37
C ILE A 112 -4.62 26.44 -8.80
N LEU A 113 -3.81 26.04 -9.80
CA LEU A 113 -2.76 26.89 -10.35
C LEU A 113 -3.35 28.18 -10.96
N GLN A 114 -4.43 28.05 -11.72
CA GLN A 114 -5.13 29.17 -12.34
C GLN A 114 -5.78 30.12 -11.31
N ALA A 115 -6.16 29.61 -10.14
CA ALA A 115 -6.72 30.40 -9.04
C ALA A 115 -5.66 31.27 -8.32
N GLY A 116 -4.38 31.20 -8.70
CA GLY A 116 -3.35 32.17 -8.29
C GLY A 116 -2.79 32.00 -6.87
N SER A 117 -3.00 30.86 -6.21
CA SER A 117 -2.45 30.61 -4.87
C SER A 117 -0.96 30.27 -4.94
N THR A 118 -0.11 31.28 -4.77
CA THR A 118 1.37 31.16 -4.81
C THR A 118 1.91 30.13 -3.81
N GLY A 119 1.33 30.02 -2.62
CA GLY A 119 1.71 29.03 -1.60
C GLY A 119 1.35 27.58 -1.93
N MET A 120 0.48 27.35 -2.92
CA MET A 120 0.05 26.01 -3.33
C MET A 120 0.55 25.59 -4.70
N ALA A 121 1.14 26.49 -5.48
CA ALA A 121 1.53 26.24 -6.86
C ALA A 121 2.55 25.11 -7.01
N ALA A 122 3.58 25.11 -6.17
CA ALA A 122 4.60 24.07 -6.11
C ALA A 122 4.01 22.67 -5.87
N ARG A 123 3.11 22.57 -4.89
CA ARG A 123 2.43 21.31 -4.55
C ARG A 123 1.46 20.89 -5.64
N ALA A 124 0.69 21.83 -6.22
CA ALA A 124 -0.20 21.51 -7.32
C ALA A 124 0.57 20.95 -8.52
N MET A 125 1.75 21.51 -8.82
CA MET A 125 2.59 21.01 -9.90
C MET A 125 3.10 19.58 -9.64
N SER A 126 3.50 19.24 -8.41
CA SER A 126 3.91 17.86 -8.08
C SER A 126 2.81 16.85 -8.33
N HIS A 127 1.58 17.17 -7.93
CA HIS A 127 0.44 16.28 -8.17
C HIS A 127 0.07 16.17 -9.66
N ILE A 128 0.25 17.22 -10.46
CA ILE A 128 0.02 17.16 -11.92
C ILE A 128 1.06 16.27 -12.60
N ILE A 129 2.35 16.46 -12.28
CA ILE A 129 3.45 15.66 -12.85
C ILE A 129 3.29 14.19 -12.47
N ASP A 130 3.01 13.90 -11.19
CA ASP A 130 2.78 12.52 -10.74
C ASP A 130 1.58 11.89 -11.47
N ALA A 131 0.51 12.64 -11.72
CA ALA A 131 -0.66 12.15 -12.47
C ALA A 131 -0.32 11.84 -13.94
N HIS A 132 0.49 12.67 -14.62
CA HIS A 132 1.01 12.36 -15.96
C HIS A 132 1.84 11.06 -15.93
N CYS A 133 2.74 10.89 -14.96
CA CYS A 133 3.48 9.63 -14.79
C CYS A 133 2.57 8.42 -14.56
N LYS A 134 1.46 8.57 -13.82
CA LYS A 134 0.48 7.47 -13.62
C LYS A 134 -0.27 7.09 -14.88
N LEU A 135 -0.42 8.01 -15.81
CA LEU A 135 -1.04 7.80 -17.12
C LEU A 135 -0.05 7.31 -18.20
N GLY A 136 1.25 7.24 -17.88
CA GLY A 136 2.29 6.91 -18.87
C GLY A 136 2.65 8.06 -19.81
N GLU A 137 2.13 9.27 -19.55
CA GLU A 137 2.37 10.51 -20.31
C GLU A 137 3.71 11.13 -19.87
N PHE A 138 4.80 10.40 -20.11
CA PHE A 138 6.09 10.70 -19.50
C PHE A 138 6.80 11.93 -20.11
N ASP A 139 6.62 12.16 -21.41
CA ASP A 139 7.17 13.33 -22.10
C ASP A 139 6.56 14.63 -21.54
N GLU A 140 5.24 14.65 -21.36
CA GLU A 140 4.53 15.76 -20.75
C GLU A 140 4.95 15.96 -19.29
N ALA A 141 5.09 14.87 -18.53
CA ALA A 141 5.56 14.92 -17.15
C ALA A 141 6.95 15.56 -17.03
N GLN A 142 7.86 15.19 -17.94
CA GLN A 142 9.22 15.72 -17.99
C GLN A 142 9.22 17.21 -18.36
N ALA A 143 8.52 17.59 -19.43
CA ALA A 143 8.44 18.99 -19.87
C ALA A 143 7.87 19.90 -18.77
N LEU A 144 6.84 19.43 -18.04
CA LEU A 144 6.28 20.15 -16.90
C LEU A 144 7.27 20.27 -15.73
N MET A 145 8.03 19.21 -15.45
CA MET A 145 9.05 19.23 -14.40
C MET A 145 10.17 20.22 -14.71
N GLU A 146 10.67 20.23 -15.95
CA GLU A 146 11.72 21.15 -16.41
C GLU A 146 11.24 22.60 -16.36
N ALA A 147 10.04 22.90 -16.87
CA ALA A 147 9.44 24.22 -16.78
C ALA A 147 9.25 24.68 -15.33
N HIS A 148 8.88 23.76 -14.43
CA HIS A 148 8.74 24.07 -13.00
C HIS A 148 10.09 24.37 -12.35
N LEU A 149 11.11 23.57 -12.61
CA LEU A 149 12.47 23.76 -12.08
C LEU A 149 13.13 25.02 -12.63
N ALA A 150 12.86 25.41 -13.89
CA ALA A 150 13.32 26.68 -14.44
C ALA A 150 12.80 27.88 -13.63
N ARG A 151 11.56 27.78 -13.13
CA ARG A 151 10.93 28.82 -12.29
C ARG A 151 11.28 28.70 -10.81
N TYR A 152 11.49 27.48 -10.31
CA TYR A 152 11.79 27.17 -8.91
C TYR A 152 13.01 26.25 -8.80
N PRO A 153 14.23 26.75 -9.06
CA PRO A 153 15.43 25.92 -9.15
C PRO A 153 15.71 25.10 -7.90
N ASN A 154 15.34 25.63 -6.72
CA ASN A 154 15.59 25.04 -5.41
C ASN A 154 14.44 24.15 -4.87
N HIS A 155 13.51 23.73 -5.73
CA HIS A 155 12.39 22.89 -5.29
C HIS A 155 12.86 21.47 -4.92
N ARG A 156 13.10 21.23 -3.63
CA ARG A 156 13.69 19.99 -3.09
C ARG A 156 13.09 18.69 -3.65
N TYR A 157 11.77 18.61 -3.80
CA TYR A 157 11.11 17.38 -4.29
C TYR A 157 11.50 17.05 -5.73
N PHE A 158 11.56 18.04 -6.63
CA PHE A 158 11.88 17.82 -8.04
C PHE A 158 13.39 17.79 -8.28
N GLN A 159 14.17 18.53 -7.48
CA GLN A 159 15.62 18.36 -7.46
C GLN A 159 16.00 16.93 -7.13
N LYS A 160 15.33 16.30 -6.16
CA LYS A 160 15.54 14.88 -5.85
C LYS A 160 15.19 13.97 -7.01
N LYS A 161 14.18 14.28 -7.85
CA LYS A 161 13.77 13.48 -9.01
C LYS A 161 14.62 13.74 -10.27
N ARG A 162 15.50 14.74 -10.27
CA ARG A 162 16.37 15.02 -11.41
C ARG A 162 17.41 13.91 -11.55
N LEU A 163 17.48 13.34 -12.74
CA LEU A 163 18.43 12.29 -13.06
C LEU A 163 19.76 12.90 -13.53
N SER A 164 20.85 12.19 -13.27
CA SER A 164 22.15 12.50 -13.85
C SER A 164 22.19 12.11 -15.34
N PRO A 165 23.14 12.65 -16.13
CA PRO A 165 23.33 12.22 -17.52
C PRO A 165 23.54 10.70 -17.66
N GLU A 166 24.22 10.08 -16.70
CA GLU A 166 24.45 8.64 -16.65
C GLU A 166 23.16 7.86 -16.41
N GLU A 167 22.30 8.32 -15.51
CA GLU A 167 20.99 7.71 -15.25
C GLU A 167 20.07 7.83 -16.47
N ILE A 168 20.09 8.96 -17.19
CA ILE A 168 19.33 9.13 -18.43
C ILE A 168 19.84 8.18 -19.52
N ALA A 169 21.17 8.06 -19.68
CA ALA A 169 21.77 7.13 -20.63
C ALA A 169 21.41 5.67 -20.31
N PHE A 170 21.39 5.30 -19.02
CA PHE A 170 20.95 4.00 -18.55
C PHE A 170 19.47 3.73 -18.88
N CYS A 171 18.59 4.69 -18.62
CA CYS A 171 17.18 4.61 -18.98
C CYS A 171 17.00 4.36 -20.49
N ASN A 172 17.70 5.12 -21.33
CA ASN A 172 17.66 4.97 -22.78
C ASN A 172 18.18 3.60 -23.25
N HIS A 173 19.24 3.08 -22.63
CA HIS A 173 19.77 1.75 -22.94
C HIS A 173 18.75 0.64 -22.64
N LEU A 174 18.02 0.78 -21.53
CA LEU A 174 16.97 -0.17 -21.14
C LEU A 174 15.64 0.02 -21.90
N GLY A 175 15.53 1.05 -22.75
CA GLY A 175 14.26 1.41 -23.39
C GLY A 175 13.18 1.86 -22.40
N VAL A 176 13.57 2.38 -21.23
CA VAL A 176 12.65 2.87 -20.20
C VAL A 176 12.70 4.39 -20.14
N HIS A 177 11.54 5.04 -20.01
CA HIS A 177 11.50 6.49 -19.93
C HIS A 177 12.12 7.01 -18.61
N PRO A 178 13.00 8.06 -18.63
CA PRO A 178 13.61 8.66 -17.44
C PRO A 178 12.64 9.00 -16.29
N MET A 179 11.50 9.61 -16.60
CA MET A 179 10.45 9.90 -15.59
C MET A 179 9.87 8.65 -14.92
N ALA A 180 9.84 7.50 -15.60
CA ALA A 180 9.46 6.24 -14.97
C ALA A 180 10.53 5.83 -13.96
N TYR A 181 11.81 5.93 -14.28
CA TYR A 181 12.91 5.64 -13.35
C TYR A 181 12.94 6.59 -12.13
N ALA A 182 12.79 7.89 -12.36
CA ALA A 182 12.87 8.93 -11.33
C ALA A 182 11.80 8.85 -10.23
N ASP A 183 10.65 8.24 -10.52
CA ASP A 183 9.54 8.09 -9.57
C ASP A 183 9.81 7.07 -8.45
N TYR A 184 10.94 6.35 -8.47
CA TYR A 184 11.12 5.13 -7.66
C TYR A 184 12.31 5.09 -6.71
N GLU A 185 12.89 6.24 -6.34
CA GLU A 185 14.05 6.31 -5.42
C GLU A 185 15.25 5.43 -5.85
N TYR A 186 15.24 4.84 -7.05
CA TYR A 186 16.37 4.13 -7.63
C TYR A 186 17.44 5.14 -8.01
N ARG A 187 18.70 4.85 -7.66
CA ARG A 187 19.84 5.69 -8.00
C ARG A 187 20.97 4.83 -8.55
N LEU A 188 21.42 5.17 -9.75
CA LEU A 188 22.61 4.58 -10.33
C LEU A 188 23.82 5.33 -9.76
N LYS A 189 24.72 4.61 -9.12
CA LYS A 189 25.96 5.15 -8.57
C LYS A 189 27.14 4.54 -9.31
N SER A 190 28.08 5.38 -9.72
CA SER A 190 29.35 4.94 -10.27
C SER A 190 30.43 5.05 -9.19
N GLY A 191 31.17 3.97 -8.95
CA GLY A 191 32.33 3.99 -8.05
C GLY A 191 33.59 4.62 -8.68
N LYS A 192 33.57 5.01 -9.96
CA LYS A 192 34.75 5.63 -10.60
C LYS A 192 34.80 7.12 -10.28
N ASN A 193 35.84 7.55 -9.58
CA ASN A 193 36.12 8.98 -9.32
C ASN A 193 35.95 9.79 -10.61
N SER A 194 35.01 10.74 -10.58
CA SER A 194 34.46 11.50 -11.70
C SER A 194 35.45 12.47 -12.38
N HIS A 195 36.76 12.33 -12.14
CA HIS A 195 37.79 13.18 -12.74
C HIS A 195 38.49 12.57 -13.94
N ASN A 196 38.30 11.28 -14.23
CA ASN A 196 38.88 10.62 -15.42
C ASN A 196 37.89 9.76 -16.24
N ALA A 197 36.58 9.88 -16.00
CA ALA A 197 35.57 9.16 -16.77
C ALA A 197 35.30 9.85 -18.12
N GLY A 198 36.31 9.90 -18.98
CA GLY A 198 36.13 10.24 -20.39
C GLY A 198 35.24 9.18 -21.06
N ASN A 199 34.07 9.60 -21.56
CA ASN A 199 33.24 9.01 -22.61
C ASN A 199 32.83 7.51 -22.59
N ASN A 200 33.32 6.67 -21.68
CA ASN A 200 33.12 5.21 -21.74
C ASN A 200 32.02 4.67 -20.80
N MET A 201 31.26 5.50 -20.09
CA MET A 201 30.09 5.04 -19.30
C MET A 201 28.81 4.93 -20.15
N ARG A 202 28.94 4.71 -21.45
CA ARG A 202 27.80 4.47 -22.34
C ARG A 202 27.45 2.99 -22.24
N THR A 203 26.22 2.67 -21.85
CA THR A 203 25.48 1.42 -22.16
C THR A 203 25.67 0.15 -21.30
N GLU A 204 26.35 0.16 -20.16
CA GLU A 204 26.52 -1.09 -19.37
C GLU A 204 25.46 -1.25 -18.27
N SER A 205 24.89 -2.45 -18.17
CA SER A 205 24.07 -2.90 -17.03
C SER A 205 24.82 -2.69 -15.71
N PRO A 206 24.11 -2.40 -14.59
CA PRO A 206 24.77 -2.31 -13.29
C PRO A 206 25.50 -3.61 -12.97
N GLU A 207 26.64 -3.52 -12.30
CA GLU A 207 27.36 -4.71 -11.82
C GLU A 207 26.74 -5.27 -10.54
N VAL A 208 26.01 -4.43 -9.79
CA VAL A 208 25.41 -4.77 -8.50
C VAL A 208 24.05 -4.13 -8.33
N LEU A 209 23.09 -4.87 -7.77
CA LEU A 209 21.87 -4.30 -7.20
C LEU A 209 22.02 -4.13 -5.69
N HIS A 210 21.68 -2.98 -5.13
CA HIS A 210 21.77 -2.73 -3.69
C HIS A 210 20.41 -2.35 -3.08
N VAL A 211 19.84 -3.27 -2.31
CA VAL A 211 18.59 -3.07 -1.58
C VAL A 211 18.85 -2.19 -0.37
N THR A 212 18.38 -0.94 -0.38
CA THR A 212 18.75 0.06 0.63
C THR A 212 17.82 0.13 1.83
N ALA A 213 16.63 -0.47 1.73
CA ALA A 213 15.62 -0.43 2.79
C ALA A 213 15.74 -1.66 3.70
N ASN A 214 15.51 -1.45 5.00
CA ASN A 214 15.49 -2.50 6.01
C ASN A 214 14.09 -2.62 6.66
N PRO A 215 13.12 -3.27 5.98
CA PRO A 215 11.76 -3.35 6.49
C PRO A 215 11.50 -4.66 7.26
N ARG A 216 10.25 -4.84 7.69
CA ARG A 216 9.74 -6.08 8.30
C ARG A 216 9.84 -7.26 7.33
N PHE A 217 9.91 -8.49 7.84
CA PHE A 217 10.06 -9.76 7.09
C PHE A 217 9.36 -9.77 5.72
N GLY A 218 8.03 -9.55 5.70
CA GLY A 218 7.26 -9.67 4.46
C GLY A 218 7.72 -8.70 3.36
N ASN A 219 8.12 -7.49 3.74
CA ASN A 219 8.62 -6.52 2.79
C ASN A 219 10.01 -6.90 2.29
N THR A 220 10.90 -7.41 3.14
CA THR A 220 12.23 -7.85 2.72
C THR A 220 12.14 -8.95 1.68
N ILE A 221 11.27 -9.93 1.87
CA ILE A 221 11.08 -11.01 0.90
C ILE A 221 10.58 -10.44 -0.43
N ILE A 222 9.64 -9.49 -0.41
CA ILE A 222 9.17 -8.81 -1.63
C ILE A 222 10.32 -8.08 -2.34
N GLN A 223 11.15 -7.36 -1.58
CA GLN A 223 12.28 -6.61 -2.12
C GLN A 223 13.33 -7.51 -2.74
N LEU A 224 13.69 -8.60 -2.05
CA LEU A 224 14.63 -9.58 -2.55
C LEU A 224 14.08 -10.30 -3.78
N SER A 225 12.81 -10.69 -3.76
CA SER A 225 12.12 -11.30 -4.90
C SER A 225 12.17 -10.39 -6.13
N ASN A 226 11.88 -9.11 -5.95
CA ASN A 226 11.95 -8.13 -7.03
C ASN A 226 13.39 -7.92 -7.50
N ALA A 227 14.35 -7.74 -6.59
CA ALA A 227 15.75 -7.56 -6.93
C ALA A 227 16.32 -8.76 -7.70
N LEU A 228 15.96 -10.00 -7.34
CA LEU A 228 16.38 -11.21 -8.06
C LEU A 228 15.86 -11.26 -9.49
N ASN A 229 14.57 -10.96 -9.69
CA ASN A 229 13.97 -10.89 -11.03
C ASN A 229 14.61 -9.81 -11.90
N LEU A 230 14.89 -8.64 -11.32
CA LEU A 230 15.58 -7.58 -12.04
C LEU A 230 17.04 -7.98 -12.34
N ALA A 231 17.72 -8.61 -11.40
CA ALA A 231 19.09 -9.08 -11.58
C ALA A 231 19.18 -10.10 -12.71
N GLN A 232 18.26 -11.06 -12.77
CA GLN A 232 18.17 -12.01 -13.87
C GLN A 232 17.97 -11.31 -15.22
N THR A 233 17.06 -10.33 -15.27
CA THR A 233 16.78 -9.55 -16.48
C THR A 233 17.99 -8.76 -16.96
N LEU A 234 18.68 -8.09 -16.02
CA LEU A 234 19.84 -7.24 -16.32
C LEU A 234 21.15 -8.02 -16.39
N ASN A 235 21.12 -9.36 -16.23
CA ASN A 235 22.27 -10.25 -16.09
C ASN A 235 23.25 -9.83 -14.98
N VAL A 236 22.73 -9.28 -13.88
CA VAL A 236 23.48 -8.92 -12.68
C VAL A 236 23.70 -10.18 -11.84
N ARG A 237 24.94 -10.43 -11.42
CA ARG A 237 25.31 -11.62 -10.63
C ARG A 237 25.51 -11.36 -9.14
N GLU A 238 25.34 -10.11 -8.70
CA GLU A 238 25.59 -9.71 -7.32
C GLU A 238 24.47 -8.79 -6.79
N ILE A 239 23.90 -9.17 -5.65
CA ILE A 239 22.93 -8.37 -4.91
C ILE A 239 23.48 -8.10 -3.51
N TRP A 240 23.49 -6.82 -3.14
CA TRP A 240 23.74 -6.39 -1.78
C TRP A 240 22.42 -6.22 -1.05
N LEU A 241 22.22 -7.04 -0.03
CA LEU A 241 21.05 -7.04 0.84
C LEU A 241 21.55 -6.94 2.28
N PRO A 242 21.10 -5.96 3.08
CA PRO A 242 21.40 -5.90 4.50
C PRO A 242 21.07 -7.24 5.18
N GLY A 243 21.87 -7.64 6.16
CA GLY A 243 21.73 -8.96 6.79
C GLY A 243 20.41 -9.08 7.54
N PHE A 244 19.76 -10.23 7.38
CA PHE A 244 18.55 -10.59 8.10
C PHE A 244 18.74 -11.94 8.79
N TRP A 245 18.23 -12.08 10.02
CA TRP A 245 18.46 -13.28 10.84
C TRP A 245 17.89 -14.57 10.22
N TYR A 246 16.92 -14.48 9.30
CA TYR A 246 16.28 -15.60 8.61
C TYR A 246 16.92 -15.95 7.26
N LEU A 247 17.92 -15.19 6.80
CA LEU A 247 18.70 -15.48 5.60
C LEU A 247 20.15 -15.77 5.99
N GLN A 248 20.85 -16.57 5.18
CA GLN A 248 22.31 -16.66 5.32
C GLN A 248 22.94 -15.30 5.04
N GLU A 249 24.03 -14.97 5.75
CA GLU A 249 24.78 -13.72 5.54
C GLU A 249 25.31 -13.58 4.11
N GLN A 250 25.62 -14.71 3.49
CA GLN A 250 25.95 -14.83 2.08
C GLN A 250 25.42 -16.16 1.55
N PHE A 251 24.81 -16.14 0.38
CA PHE A 251 24.37 -17.34 -0.33
C PHE A 251 24.37 -17.10 -1.84
N ALA A 252 24.44 -18.19 -2.60
CA ALA A 252 24.18 -18.19 -4.03
C ALA A 252 22.78 -18.74 -4.29
N THR A 253 22.06 -18.10 -5.21
CA THR A 253 20.80 -18.63 -5.75
C THR A 253 21.06 -19.76 -6.73
N ARG A 254 20.01 -20.51 -7.11
CA ARG A 254 20.11 -21.59 -8.11
C ARG A 254 20.64 -21.12 -9.47
N ASP A 255 20.38 -19.87 -9.82
CA ASP A 255 20.83 -19.24 -11.06
C ASP A 255 22.20 -18.56 -10.93
N GLY A 256 22.90 -18.78 -9.81
CA GLY A 256 24.27 -18.28 -9.59
C GLY A 256 24.36 -16.79 -9.23
N ILE A 257 23.25 -16.13 -8.92
CA ILE A 257 23.26 -14.77 -8.35
C ILE A 257 23.71 -14.87 -6.89
N VAL A 258 24.77 -14.15 -6.52
CA VAL A 258 25.29 -14.09 -5.15
C VAL A 258 24.62 -12.96 -4.39
N VAL A 259 24.00 -13.30 -3.26
CA VAL A 259 23.41 -12.34 -2.32
C VAL A 259 24.31 -12.27 -1.09
N LYS A 260 24.66 -11.05 -0.67
CA LYS A 260 25.51 -10.82 0.52
C LYS A 260 25.26 -9.46 1.16
N ASN A 261 25.78 -9.28 2.36
CA ASN A 261 25.78 -7.98 3.03
C ASN A 261 26.46 -6.89 2.16
N PRO A 262 25.92 -5.65 2.17
CA PRO A 262 26.60 -4.53 1.52
C PRO A 262 27.98 -4.29 2.19
N PRO A 263 29.02 -3.94 1.42
CA PRO A 263 30.28 -3.48 1.99
C PRO A 263 30.09 -2.19 2.78
N SER A 264 31.09 -1.81 3.58
CA SER A 264 31.13 -0.46 4.15
C SER A 264 31.14 0.61 3.04
N ALA A 265 30.75 1.84 3.36
CA ALA A 265 30.71 2.94 2.39
C ALA A 265 32.09 3.21 1.74
N ASP A 266 33.16 3.08 2.53
CA ASP A 266 34.54 3.26 2.07
C ASP A 266 35.00 2.12 1.16
N GLU A 267 34.58 0.89 1.43
CA GLU A 267 34.81 -0.26 0.54
C GLU A 267 34.03 -0.11 -0.76
N CYS A 268 32.74 0.24 -0.70
CA CYS A 268 31.92 0.49 -1.89
C CYS A 268 32.57 1.49 -2.84
N SER A 269 33.10 2.59 -2.28
CA SER A 269 33.75 3.65 -3.06
C SER A 269 35.06 3.18 -3.70
N ARG A 270 35.84 2.34 -3.01
CA ARG A 270 37.10 1.77 -3.54
C ARG A 270 36.87 0.70 -4.61
N MET A 271 35.75 0.00 -4.57
CA MET A 271 35.46 -1.11 -5.50
C MET A 271 35.21 -0.64 -6.93
N GLY A 272 34.90 0.63 -7.17
CA GLY A 272 34.72 1.16 -8.52
C GLY A 272 33.51 0.62 -9.30
N LYS A 273 32.64 -0.17 -8.65
CA LYS A 273 31.49 -0.84 -9.28
C LYS A 273 30.37 0.14 -9.62
N SER A 274 29.65 -0.16 -10.70
CA SER A 274 28.35 0.44 -11.00
C SER A 274 27.25 -0.23 -10.16
N ILE A 275 26.48 0.56 -9.41
CA ILE A 275 25.51 0.08 -8.43
C ILE A 275 24.14 0.70 -8.73
N LEU A 276 23.12 -0.13 -8.94
CA LEU A 276 21.73 0.31 -8.94
C LEU A 276 21.15 0.10 -7.54
N ALA A 277 20.95 1.19 -6.79
CA ALA A 277 20.47 1.15 -5.41
C ALA A 277 19.01 1.62 -5.31
N GLY A 278 18.20 0.99 -4.45
CA GLY A 278 16.82 1.42 -4.19
C GLY A 278 16.07 0.52 -3.20
N ASP A 279 14.77 0.78 -2.99
CA ASP A 279 13.98 -0.01 -2.05
C ASP A 279 13.52 -1.36 -2.63
N PHE A 280 13.33 -1.48 -3.94
CA PHE A 280 12.79 -2.68 -4.63
C PHE A 280 11.44 -3.19 -4.08
N PHE A 281 10.71 -2.40 -3.28
CA PHE A 281 9.47 -2.86 -2.65
C PHE A 281 8.27 -2.64 -3.56
N GLN A 282 8.15 -1.44 -4.14
CA GLN A 282 7.01 -1.11 -4.99
C GLN A 282 7.26 -1.55 -6.43
N ARG A 283 6.41 -2.46 -6.92
CA ARG A 283 6.31 -2.75 -8.34
C ARG A 283 5.57 -1.62 -9.02
N LYS A 284 6.31 -0.86 -9.83
CA LYS A 284 5.75 0.18 -10.68
C LYS A 284 6.41 0.08 -12.05
N TYR A 285 5.96 0.90 -13.01
CA TYR A 285 6.30 0.83 -14.44
C TYR A 285 7.73 0.42 -14.79
N PHE A 286 8.76 0.98 -14.16
CA PHE A 286 10.17 0.59 -14.41
C PHE A 286 10.38 -0.92 -14.24
N PHE A 287 9.85 -1.49 -13.16
CA PHE A 287 9.98 -2.90 -12.84
C PHE A 287 9.14 -3.78 -13.78
N ASP A 288 7.90 -3.38 -14.04
CA ASP A 288 6.97 -4.20 -14.84
C ASP A 288 7.36 -4.26 -16.32
N VAL A 289 7.99 -3.21 -16.85
CA VAL A 289 8.57 -3.22 -18.21
C VAL A 289 9.74 -4.20 -18.30
N LEU A 290 10.60 -4.24 -17.28
CA LEU A 290 11.81 -5.06 -17.30
C LEU A 290 11.55 -6.51 -16.94
N THR A 291 10.56 -6.79 -16.09
CA THR A 291 10.31 -8.14 -15.56
C THR A 291 8.88 -8.63 -15.88
N PRO A 292 8.48 -8.65 -17.17
CA PRO A 292 7.13 -9.07 -17.55
C PRO A 292 6.85 -10.53 -17.16
N ASN A 293 7.90 -11.37 -17.11
CA ASN A 293 7.85 -12.79 -16.76
C ASN A 293 8.44 -13.05 -15.37
N ARG A 294 7.97 -12.32 -14.36
CA ARG A 294 8.43 -12.46 -12.97
C ARG A 294 8.28 -13.91 -12.48
N LEU A 295 9.36 -14.47 -11.96
CA LEU A 295 9.40 -15.74 -11.25
C LEU A 295 9.15 -15.55 -9.74
N PRO A 296 8.51 -16.51 -9.05
CA PRO A 296 8.41 -16.50 -7.61
C PRO A 296 9.80 -16.65 -6.97
N ILE A 297 9.99 -16.09 -5.77
CA ILE A 297 11.30 -16.09 -5.10
C ILE A 297 11.86 -17.51 -4.85
N SER A 298 10.97 -18.47 -4.63
CA SER A 298 11.29 -19.90 -4.49
C SER A 298 11.94 -20.50 -5.73
N SER A 299 11.84 -19.88 -6.90
CA SER A 299 12.56 -20.34 -8.11
C SER A 299 14.06 -20.09 -7.95
N PHE A 300 14.41 -18.98 -7.31
CA PHE A 300 15.79 -18.57 -7.06
C PHE A 300 16.37 -19.19 -5.78
N LEU A 301 15.56 -19.27 -4.71
CA LEU A 301 16.02 -19.66 -3.38
C LEU A 301 15.72 -21.12 -3.05
N GLY A 302 16.72 -21.82 -2.51
CA GLY A 302 16.54 -23.09 -1.82
C GLY A 302 16.50 -22.92 -0.30
N GLN A 303 16.16 -24.00 0.40
CA GLN A 303 16.08 -24.02 1.86
C GLN A 303 17.42 -23.67 2.51
N GLU A 304 18.53 -24.04 1.87
CA GLU A 304 19.90 -23.74 2.27
C GLU A 304 20.20 -22.23 2.34
N CYS A 305 19.45 -21.40 1.61
CA CYS A 305 19.57 -19.95 1.67
C CYS A 305 18.93 -19.36 2.95
N LEU A 306 18.10 -20.14 3.65
CA LEU A 306 17.35 -19.70 4.83
C LEU A 306 18.04 -20.15 6.12
N ARG A 307 17.94 -19.33 7.16
CA ARG A 307 18.33 -19.67 8.56
C ARG A 307 17.10 -20.12 9.36
N LEU A 308 16.23 -20.87 8.70
CA LEU A 308 14.98 -21.40 9.22
C LEU A 308 15.02 -22.92 9.15
N ASN A 309 14.42 -23.58 10.14
CA ASN A 309 14.21 -25.02 10.06
C ASN A 309 13.25 -25.32 8.90
N ALA A 310 13.52 -26.38 8.14
CA ALA A 310 12.60 -26.86 7.12
C ALA A 310 11.50 -27.67 7.83
N PRO A 311 10.30 -27.14 8.02
CA PRO A 311 9.27 -27.91 8.70
C PRO A 311 8.80 -29.03 7.79
N LEU A 312 8.50 -30.20 8.37
CA LEU A 312 7.76 -31.24 7.66
C LEU A 312 6.39 -30.67 7.25
N PRO A 313 5.93 -30.90 6.01
CA PRO A 313 4.63 -30.44 5.59
C PRO A 313 3.53 -31.06 6.44
N LEU A 314 2.57 -30.25 6.85
CA LEU A 314 1.35 -30.72 7.53
C LEU A 314 0.47 -31.53 6.57
N GLY A 315 -0.58 -32.17 7.10
CA GLY A 315 -1.59 -32.85 6.29
C GLY A 315 -2.38 -31.89 5.41
N LYS A 316 -2.98 -32.40 4.32
CA LYS A 316 -3.85 -31.61 3.43
C LYS A 316 -5.15 -31.12 4.10
N ARG A 317 -5.47 -31.68 5.27
CA ARG A 317 -6.65 -31.35 6.09
C ARG A 317 -6.27 -30.63 7.38
N ASP A 318 -4.99 -30.28 7.56
CA ASP A 318 -4.53 -29.42 8.64
C ASP A 318 -4.58 -27.97 8.17
N LEU A 319 -5.53 -27.21 8.73
CA LEU A 319 -5.72 -25.82 8.36
C LEU A 319 -4.84 -24.92 9.23
N VAL A 320 -3.99 -24.11 8.59
CA VAL A 320 -3.22 -23.08 9.29
C VAL A 320 -3.84 -21.72 9.00
N ILE A 321 -4.22 -20.99 10.04
CA ILE A 321 -4.80 -19.65 9.94
C ILE A 321 -3.80 -18.66 10.50
N HIS A 322 -3.41 -17.67 9.70
CA HIS A 322 -2.73 -16.50 10.24
C HIS A 322 -3.75 -15.42 10.57
N LEU A 323 -3.71 -14.96 11.82
CA LEU A 323 -4.52 -13.85 12.31
C LEU A 323 -3.59 -12.71 12.71
N ARG A 324 -3.62 -11.61 11.96
CA ARG A 324 -2.83 -10.43 12.30
C ARG A 324 -3.33 -9.82 13.60
N ALA A 325 -2.40 -9.48 14.49
CA ALA A 325 -2.68 -8.84 15.77
C ALA A 325 -1.72 -7.66 16.00
N GLY A 326 -1.39 -7.32 17.25
CA GLY A 326 -0.35 -6.34 17.55
C GLY A 326 -0.69 -4.90 17.19
N ASP A 327 0.21 -4.23 16.46
CA ASP A 327 0.19 -2.78 16.18
C ASP A 327 -1.13 -2.26 15.57
N VAL A 328 -1.86 -3.12 14.87
CA VAL A 328 -3.14 -2.78 14.22
C VAL A 328 -4.29 -2.58 15.22
N PHE A 329 -4.19 -3.16 16.43
CA PHE A 329 -5.25 -3.15 17.44
C PHE A 329 -4.89 -2.40 18.73
N ARG A 330 -3.71 -1.78 18.81
CA ARG A 330 -3.32 -0.99 19.99
C ARG A 330 -4.22 0.25 20.11
N VAL A 331 -4.81 0.42 21.29
CA VAL A 331 -5.70 1.56 21.59
C VAL A 331 -4.85 2.80 21.86
N GLY A 332 -5.22 3.93 21.23
CA GLY A 332 -4.52 5.20 21.42
C GLY A 332 -3.30 5.41 20.51
N GLU A 333 -2.91 4.41 19.72
CA GLU A 333 -1.85 4.54 18.72
C GLU A 333 -2.40 4.90 17.34
N LYS A 334 -1.59 5.60 16.54
CA LYS A 334 -1.94 5.92 15.15
C LYS A 334 -1.75 4.67 14.28
N VAL A 335 -2.86 4.00 13.96
CA VAL A 335 -2.88 2.84 13.07
C VAL A 335 -2.76 3.26 11.59
N HIS A 336 -2.20 2.37 10.77
CA HIS A 336 -2.14 2.59 9.33
C HIS A 336 -3.53 2.33 8.71
N PRO A 337 -4.06 3.25 7.88
CA PRO A 337 -5.42 3.15 7.35
C PRO A 337 -5.66 1.94 6.44
N ASP A 338 -4.62 1.42 5.79
CA ASP A 338 -4.71 0.24 4.92
C ASP A 338 -4.61 -1.10 5.68
N TYR A 339 -4.61 -1.09 7.02
CA TYR A 339 -4.44 -2.29 7.83
C TYR A 339 -5.77 -2.90 8.33
N GLY A 340 -6.88 -2.61 7.68
CA GLY A 340 -8.15 -3.31 7.93
C GLY A 340 -7.99 -4.83 7.78
N GLN A 341 -8.56 -5.59 8.72
CA GLN A 341 -8.44 -7.05 8.76
C GLN A 341 -9.75 -7.74 8.34
N PRO A 342 -9.72 -9.02 7.92
CA PRO A 342 -10.93 -9.78 7.58
C PRO A 342 -11.90 -9.95 8.76
N PRO A 343 -13.21 -10.14 8.51
CA PRO A 343 -14.20 -10.38 9.56
C PRO A 343 -14.08 -11.80 10.14
N LEU A 344 -14.68 -12.04 11.30
CA LEU A 344 -14.84 -13.39 11.87
C LEU A 344 -15.51 -14.34 10.87
N SER A 345 -16.57 -13.90 10.21
CA SER A 345 -17.33 -14.70 9.25
C SER A 345 -16.54 -15.18 8.04
N PHE A 346 -15.43 -14.52 7.68
CA PHE A 346 -14.49 -15.02 6.67
C PHE A 346 -13.87 -16.35 7.11
N TYR A 347 -13.37 -16.40 8.34
CA TYR A 347 -12.74 -17.59 8.89
C TYR A 347 -13.77 -18.70 9.13
N GLU A 348 -14.94 -18.35 9.65
CA GLU A 348 -16.04 -19.30 9.87
C GLU A 348 -16.51 -19.93 8.55
N LYS A 349 -16.61 -19.15 7.47
CA LYS A 349 -16.95 -19.65 6.12
C LYS A 349 -15.95 -20.70 5.64
N ILE A 350 -14.65 -20.47 5.86
CA ILE A 350 -13.59 -21.42 5.48
C ILE A 350 -13.70 -22.69 6.32
N LEU A 351 -13.86 -22.56 7.63
CA LEU A 351 -14.03 -23.68 8.54
C LEU A 351 -15.25 -24.53 8.16
N ALA A 352 -16.37 -23.90 7.78
CA ALA A 352 -17.57 -24.59 7.32
C ALA A 352 -17.45 -25.23 5.92
N SER A 353 -16.53 -24.75 5.08
CA SER A 353 -16.38 -25.21 3.70
C SER A 353 -15.63 -26.53 3.54
N GLY A 354 -14.97 -27.02 4.59
CA GLY A 354 -14.12 -28.20 4.54
C GLY A 354 -14.22 -29.05 5.80
N GLN A 355 -13.72 -30.27 5.72
CA GLN A 355 -13.56 -31.15 6.89
C GLN A 355 -12.09 -31.15 7.30
N TRP A 356 -11.77 -30.46 8.39
CA TRP A 356 -10.39 -30.28 8.85
C TRP A 356 -10.06 -31.25 9.98
N ASP A 357 -8.87 -31.84 9.93
CA ASP A 357 -8.38 -32.76 10.98
C ASP A 357 -7.81 -31.96 12.17
N SER A 358 -7.19 -30.81 11.89
CA SER A 358 -6.73 -29.87 12.90
C SER A 358 -6.79 -28.42 12.40
N VAL A 359 -6.87 -27.48 13.34
CA VAL A 359 -6.77 -26.04 13.06
C VAL A 359 -5.67 -25.44 13.92
N THR A 360 -4.70 -24.79 13.29
CA THR A 360 -3.66 -24.03 13.97
C THR A 360 -3.84 -22.55 13.66
N ILE A 361 -4.05 -21.73 14.69
CA ILE A 361 -4.15 -20.27 14.56
C ILE A 361 -2.85 -19.64 15.04
N VAL A 362 -2.15 -18.96 14.14
CA VAL A 362 -0.90 -18.25 14.40
C VAL A 362 -1.18 -16.76 14.52
N CYS A 363 -0.84 -16.15 15.65
CA CYS A 363 -1.02 -14.72 15.92
C CYS A 363 0.03 -14.17 16.89
N GLU A 364 0.43 -12.91 16.72
CA GLU A 364 1.42 -12.23 17.58
C GLU A 364 0.95 -12.16 19.05
N ASP A 365 -0.30 -11.72 19.26
CA ASP A 365 -0.90 -11.52 20.58
C ASP A 365 -2.44 -11.69 20.53
N ASP A 366 -3.10 -11.45 21.67
CA ASP A 366 -4.57 -11.54 21.82
C ASP A 366 -5.31 -10.24 21.45
N GLY A 367 -4.64 -9.28 20.82
CA GLY A 367 -5.21 -7.96 20.54
C GLY A 367 -6.29 -7.94 19.46
N ASN A 368 -6.34 -8.96 18.60
CA ASN A 368 -7.36 -9.05 17.55
C ASN A 368 -8.71 -9.55 18.14
N PRO A 369 -9.80 -8.79 18.03
CA PRO A 369 -11.09 -9.16 18.62
C PRO A 369 -11.66 -10.47 18.09
N VAL A 370 -11.29 -10.88 16.86
CA VAL A 370 -11.77 -12.10 16.20
C VAL A 370 -11.17 -13.37 16.82
N LEU A 371 -10.05 -13.27 17.54
CA LEU A 371 -9.30 -14.44 17.99
C LEU A 371 -10.11 -15.39 18.88
N LEU A 372 -10.73 -14.89 19.94
CA LEU A 372 -11.46 -15.75 20.88
C LEU A 372 -12.70 -16.39 20.24
N PRO A 373 -13.59 -15.63 19.55
CA PRO A 373 -14.72 -16.24 18.84
C PRO A 373 -14.29 -17.26 17.78
N LEU A 374 -13.18 -17.01 17.07
CA LEU A 374 -12.64 -17.94 16.09
C LEU A 374 -12.13 -19.24 16.73
N LEU A 375 -11.44 -19.17 17.88
CA LEU A 375 -11.01 -20.36 18.61
C LEU A 375 -12.22 -21.20 19.04
N ASP A 376 -13.28 -20.57 19.54
CA ASP A 376 -14.48 -21.26 19.99
C ASP A 376 -15.22 -21.91 18.82
N TYR A 377 -15.39 -21.19 17.70
CA TYR A 377 -15.97 -21.75 16.48
C TYR A 377 -15.15 -22.92 15.94
N ALA A 378 -13.83 -22.79 15.87
CA ALA A 378 -12.95 -23.86 15.40
C ALA A 378 -13.04 -25.12 16.28
N ARG A 379 -13.08 -24.95 17.62
CA ARG A 379 -13.20 -26.08 18.56
C ARG A 379 -14.49 -26.85 18.34
N SER A 380 -15.59 -26.14 18.10
CA SER A 380 -16.89 -26.75 17.79
C SER A 380 -16.91 -27.49 16.45
N SER A 381 -16.03 -27.11 15.51
CA SER A 381 -16.00 -27.66 14.15
C SER A 381 -15.06 -28.86 13.98
N THR A 382 -13.89 -28.87 14.64
CA THR A 382 -12.81 -29.84 14.33
C THR A 382 -12.29 -30.62 15.55
N GLY A 383 -12.64 -30.21 16.77
CA GLY A 383 -12.17 -30.83 18.03
C GLY A 383 -10.69 -30.60 18.37
N THR A 384 -9.80 -30.46 17.37
CA THR A 384 -8.37 -30.21 17.55
C THR A 384 -8.00 -28.80 17.08
N VAL A 385 -7.79 -27.90 18.05
CA VAL A 385 -7.43 -26.49 17.79
C VAL A 385 -6.24 -26.07 18.63
N THR A 386 -5.23 -25.51 17.97
CA THR A 386 -4.02 -24.98 18.61
C THR A 386 -3.89 -23.48 18.33
N ARG A 387 -3.67 -22.67 19.37
CA ARG A 387 -3.20 -21.29 19.24
C ARG A 387 -1.68 -21.27 19.36
N LYS A 388 -0.99 -20.68 18.39
CA LYS A 388 0.44 -20.41 18.41
C LYS A 388 0.69 -18.90 18.42
N SER A 389 1.54 -18.48 19.33
CA SER A 389 1.99 -17.11 19.55
C SER A 389 3.41 -17.23 20.08
N GLY A 390 4.33 -17.54 19.17
CA GLY A 390 5.73 -17.81 19.47
C GLY A 390 6.61 -16.61 19.16
N SER A 391 7.92 -16.87 19.08
CA SER A 391 8.82 -15.96 18.40
C SER A 391 8.47 -15.86 16.91
N LEU A 392 8.83 -14.74 16.27
CA LEU A 392 8.65 -14.57 14.83
C LEU A 392 9.27 -15.73 14.01
N LYS A 393 10.36 -16.32 14.50
CA LYS A 393 10.98 -17.50 13.89
C LYS A 393 10.05 -18.71 13.94
N GLU A 394 9.52 -19.05 15.10
CA GLU A 394 8.62 -20.20 15.26
C GLU A 394 7.32 -20.00 14.49
N ASP A 395 6.80 -18.78 14.42
CA ASP A 395 5.62 -18.45 13.64
C ASP A 395 5.87 -18.64 12.13
N ILE A 396 7.00 -18.15 11.61
CA ILE A 396 7.39 -18.35 10.21
C ILE A 396 7.57 -19.84 9.91
N GLU A 397 8.27 -20.58 10.76
CA GLU A 397 8.49 -22.03 10.59
C GLU A 397 7.15 -22.79 10.63
N CYS A 398 6.21 -22.41 11.50
CA CYS A 398 4.87 -22.99 11.51
C CYS A 398 4.08 -22.67 10.24
N LEU A 399 4.20 -21.46 9.69
CA LEU A 399 3.45 -21.06 8.50
C LEU A 399 4.04 -21.69 7.23
N LEU A 400 5.37 -21.91 7.17
CA LEU A 400 6.04 -22.60 6.06
C LEU A 400 5.69 -24.10 5.98
N SER A 401 5.19 -24.70 7.07
CA SER A 401 4.75 -26.10 7.09
C SER A 401 3.35 -26.30 6.48
N ALA A 402 2.59 -25.22 6.33
CA ALA A 402 1.21 -25.26 5.91
C ALA A 402 1.08 -25.70 4.44
N ARG A 403 0.20 -26.69 4.21
CA ARG A 403 -0.32 -27.02 2.88
C ARG A 403 -1.58 -26.24 2.55
N VAL A 404 -2.36 -25.91 3.57
CA VAL A 404 -3.58 -25.11 3.49
C VAL A 404 -3.46 -23.93 4.44
N LEU A 405 -3.37 -22.72 3.88
CA LEU A 405 -3.09 -21.50 4.63
C LEU A 405 -4.20 -20.47 4.45
N VAL A 406 -4.67 -19.87 5.54
CA VAL A 406 -5.60 -18.74 5.53
C VAL A 406 -4.83 -17.46 5.81
N ALA A 407 -4.90 -16.51 4.88
CA ALA A 407 -4.19 -15.25 4.95
C ALA A 407 -5.00 -14.16 5.67
N SER A 408 -4.33 -13.38 6.52
CA SER A 408 -4.81 -12.07 6.95
C SER A 408 -4.34 -10.96 5.98
N SER A 409 -4.80 -9.72 6.17
CA SER A 409 -4.36 -8.59 5.35
C SER A 409 -2.92 -8.16 5.67
N GLY A 410 -2.10 -8.00 4.62
CA GLY A 410 -0.74 -7.47 4.71
C GLY A 410 0.25 -8.19 3.78
N THR A 411 1.54 -7.90 3.93
CA THR A 411 2.63 -8.50 3.13
C THR A 411 3.25 -9.75 3.75
N PHE A 412 2.92 -10.04 5.01
CA PHE A 412 3.53 -11.16 5.75
C PHE A 412 3.19 -12.52 5.14
N ILE A 413 1.90 -12.83 4.99
CA ILE A 413 1.46 -14.12 4.42
C ILE A 413 1.78 -14.26 2.93
N PRO A 414 1.64 -13.23 2.09
CA PRO A 414 2.14 -13.32 0.73
C PRO A 414 3.63 -13.68 0.65
N ALA A 415 4.48 -13.13 1.53
CA ALA A 415 5.89 -13.51 1.58
C ALA A 415 6.11 -14.97 2.00
N ILE A 416 5.35 -15.47 2.98
CA ILE A 416 5.35 -16.90 3.33
C ILE A 416 4.95 -17.75 2.12
N ALA A 417 3.90 -17.37 1.41
CA ALA A 417 3.40 -18.10 0.25
C ALA A 417 4.39 -18.10 -0.94
N GLU A 418 5.20 -17.05 -1.09
CA GLU A 418 6.29 -17.03 -2.07
C GLU A 418 7.47 -17.93 -1.68
N LEU A 419 7.76 -18.06 -0.39
CA LEU A 419 8.85 -18.90 0.13
C LEU A 419 8.46 -20.37 0.29
N SER A 420 7.21 -20.67 0.61
CA SER A 420 6.76 -22.02 0.92
C SER A 420 6.83 -22.91 -0.32
N GLY A 421 7.51 -24.05 -0.17
CA GLY A 421 7.47 -25.17 -1.11
C GLY A 421 6.35 -26.19 -0.80
N ASN A 422 5.60 -26.00 0.29
CA ASN A 422 4.60 -26.95 0.77
C ASN A 422 3.15 -26.52 0.45
N LEU A 423 2.94 -25.27 0.07
CA LEU A 423 1.62 -24.65 -0.02
C LEU A 423 0.82 -25.14 -1.24
N ASP A 424 -0.27 -25.86 -1.01
CA ASP A 424 -1.19 -26.32 -2.05
C ASP A 424 -2.35 -25.32 -2.25
N THR A 425 -2.88 -24.78 -1.15
CA THR A 425 -4.08 -23.92 -1.17
C THR A 425 -3.92 -22.73 -0.23
N MET A 426 -4.22 -21.54 -0.74
CA MET A 426 -4.27 -20.31 0.06
C MET A 426 -5.66 -19.69 0.01
N PHE A 427 -6.25 -19.44 1.17
CA PHE A 427 -7.47 -18.67 1.32
C PHE A 427 -7.16 -17.20 1.56
N CYS A 428 -7.84 -16.31 0.87
CA CYS A 428 -7.69 -14.86 0.98
C CYS A 428 -9.06 -14.20 1.11
N PHE A 429 -9.09 -13.01 1.72
CA PHE A 429 -10.29 -12.19 1.80
C PHE A 429 -10.17 -10.99 0.85
N ASN A 430 -11.13 -10.85 -0.07
CA ASN A 430 -11.17 -9.80 -1.09
C ASN A 430 -9.80 -9.56 -1.73
N ASN A 431 -9.18 -10.62 -2.24
CA ASN A 431 -7.78 -10.62 -2.63
C ASN A 431 -7.46 -9.49 -3.62
N GLU A 432 -6.73 -8.48 -3.14
CA GLU A 432 -6.15 -7.41 -3.97
C GLU A 432 -4.69 -7.71 -4.37
N THR A 433 -4.11 -8.83 -3.91
CA THR A 433 -2.67 -9.06 -4.04
C THR A 433 -2.27 -9.58 -5.42
N THR A 434 -1.21 -8.97 -5.98
CA THR A 434 -0.64 -9.26 -7.30
C THR A 434 0.56 -10.21 -7.25
N PHE A 435 0.71 -11.00 -6.18
CA PHE A 435 1.88 -11.86 -6.01
C PHE A 435 1.73 -13.14 -6.86
N THR A 436 2.83 -13.53 -7.49
CA THR A 436 2.96 -14.87 -8.09
C THR A 436 3.27 -15.84 -6.96
N SER A 437 2.24 -16.41 -6.33
CA SER A 437 2.42 -17.42 -5.29
C SER A 437 2.76 -18.78 -5.90
N ASN A 438 3.51 -19.61 -5.16
CA ASN A 438 3.78 -21.00 -5.57
C ASN A 438 2.58 -21.92 -5.46
N THR A 439 1.51 -21.46 -4.82
CA THR A 439 0.30 -22.24 -4.54
C THR A 439 -0.35 -22.75 -5.82
N ASP A 440 -0.95 -23.94 -5.72
CA ASP A 440 -1.71 -24.53 -6.82
C ASP A 440 -3.07 -23.84 -6.98
N VAL A 441 -3.67 -23.48 -5.85
CA VAL A 441 -5.03 -22.93 -5.76
C VAL A 441 -5.05 -21.70 -4.86
N ILE A 442 -5.69 -20.63 -5.33
CA ILE A 442 -6.12 -19.50 -4.50
C ILE A 442 -7.64 -19.57 -4.37
N VAL A 443 -8.13 -19.51 -3.14
CA VAL A 443 -9.55 -19.40 -2.83
C VAL A 443 -9.81 -18.02 -2.27
N ASP A 444 -10.55 -17.20 -3.00
CA ASP A 444 -10.91 -15.85 -2.62
C ASP A 444 -12.32 -15.82 -2.01
N VAL A 445 -12.42 -15.29 -0.80
CA VAL A 445 -13.68 -15.05 -0.12
C VAL A 445 -14.01 -13.57 -0.27
N LYS A 446 -15.08 -13.27 -1.00
CA LYS A 446 -15.46 -11.93 -1.39
C LYS A 446 -16.65 -11.42 -0.59
N ASP A 447 -16.52 -10.21 -0.08
CA ASP A 447 -17.61 -9.37 0.37
C ASP A 447 -18.52 -9.01 -0.81
N ARG A 448 -19.66 -9.71 -0.91
CA ARG A 448 -20.63 -9.59 -1.99
C ARG A 448 -21.33 -8.23 -1.99
N THR A 449 -21.60 -7.68 -0.82
CA THR A 449 -22.28 -6.38 -0.69
C THR A 449 -21.30 -5.21 -0.82
N GLY A 450 -20.02 -5.46 -0.53
CA GLY A 450 -18.97 -4.44 -0.50
C GLY A 450 -18.99 -3.56 0.74
N GLU A 451 -19.93 -3.79 1.67
CA GLU A 451 -20.09 -3.01 2.88
C GLU A 451 -18.88 -3.12 3.81
N TYR A 452 -18.42 -4.35 4.05
CA TYR A 452 -17.29 -4.61 4.93
C TYR A 452 -16.03 -3.96 4.38
N VAL A 453 -15.74 -4.18 3.09
CA VAL A 453 -14.58 -3.57 2.45
C VAL A 453 -14.65 -2.05 2.51
N ALA A 454 -15.81 -1.46 2.24
CA ALA A 454 -15.99 -0.01 2.29
C ALA A 454 -15.78 0.56 3.70
N LYS A 455 -16.20 -0.14 4.76
CA LYS A 455 -16.15 0.34 6.15
C LYS A 455 -14.82 0.01 6.87
N VAL A 456 -14.11 -1.05 6.47
CA VAL A 456 -12.93 -1.56 7.21
C VAL A 456 -11.64 -1.57 6.38
N MET A 457 -11.68 -1.89 5.08
CA MET A 457 -10.47 -2.27 4.33
C MET A 457 -10.03 -1.25 3.26
N ARG A 458 -10.83 -0.24 2.93
CA ARG A 458 -10.53 0.71 1.85
C ARG A 458 -9.76 1.94 2.33
N GLY A 459 -8.63 1.72 3.00
CA GLY A 459 -7.76 2.80 3.49
C GLY A 459 -8.44 3.70 4.53
N ASN A 460 -9.29 3.11 5.36
CA ASN A 460 -10.10 3.80 6.36
C ASN A 460 -10.09 3.09 7.72
N TRP A 461 -9.14 2.18 7.96
CA TRP A 461 -8.97 1.54 9.25
C TRP A 461 -8.56 2.58 10.31
N GLU A 462 -9.38 2.71 11.35
CA GLU A 462 -9.15 3.61 12.49
C GLU A 462 -9.18 2.84 13.82
N ASN A 463 -9.35 1.52 13.80
CA ASN A 463 -9.48 0.66 14.99
C ASN A 463 -10.60 1.14 15.95
N THR A 464 -11.71 1.64 15.39
CA THR A 464 -12.84 2.15 16.17
C THR A 464 -13.70 1.02 16.75
N PRO A 465 -14.43 1.25 17.87
CA PRO A 465 -15.37 0.26 18.41
C PRO A 465 -16.40 -0.23 17.39
N SER A 466 -16.89 0.65 16.52
CA SER A 466 -17.82 0.28 15.44
C SER A 466 -17.18 -0.63 14.39
N GLN A 467 -15.92 -0.38 14.02
CA GLN A 467 -15.20 -1.24 13.08
C GLN A 467 -14.92 -2.61 13.70
N ARG A 468 -14.50 -2.66 14.98
CA ARG A 468 -14.34 -3.92 15.73
C ARG A 468 -15.65 -4.70 15.83
N SER A 469 -16.75 -4.01 16.09
CA SER A 469 -18.07 -4.64 16.11
C SER A 469 -18.43 -5.24 14.75
N LEU A 470 -18.14 -4.51 13.65
CA LEU A 470 -18.36 -5.03 12.31
C LEU A 470 -17.46 -6.24 12.01
N MET A 471 -16.19 -6.24 12.45
CA MET A 471 -15.32 -7.42 12.33
C MET A 471 -15.93 -8.66 12.97
N LEU A 472 -16.58 -8.51 14.12
CA LEU A 472 -17.16 -9.61 14.88
C LEU A 472 -18.50 -10.09 14.33
N HIS A 473 -19.34 -9.18 13.85
CA HIS A 473 -20.75 -9.47 13.55
C HIS A 473 -21.08 -9.36 12.06
N TYR A 474 -20.09 -9.26 11.16
CA TYR A 474 -20.37 -9.20 9.72
C TYR A 474 -21.00 -10.51 9.24
N PRO A 475 -22.16 -10.50 8.57
CA PRO A 475 -22.89 -11.73 8.26
C PRO A 475 -22.18 -12.62 7.22
N MET A 476 -22.20 -13.94 7.44
CA MET A 476 -21.55 -14.92 6.57
C MET A 476 -22.25 -15.06 5.21
N GLU A 477 -23.55 -14.80 5.15
CA GLU A 477 -24.36 -14.77 3.93
C GLU A 477 -24.01 -13.61 2.99
N ASN A 478 -23.24 -12.62 3.48
CA ASN A 478 -22.69 -11.54 2.66
C ASN A 478 -21.35 -11.92 2.02
N LEU A 479 -20.85 -13.14 2.26
CA LEU A 479 -19.58 -13.63 1.73
C LEU A 479 -19.79 -14.74 0.68
N ASP A 480 -19.15 -14.59 -0.47
CA ASP A 480 -19.08 -15.59 -1.53
C ASP A 480 -17.67 -16.20 -1.61
N ILE A 481 -17.57 -17.49 -1.98
CA ILE A 481 -16.28 -18.18 -2.18
C ILE A 481 -16.06 -18.41 -3.66
N THR A 482 -14.89 -18.04 -4.18
CA THR A 482 -14.46 -18.32 -5.56
C THR A 482 -13.07 -18.92 -5.57
N SER A 483 -12.85 -20.00 -6.32
CA SER A 483 -11.54 -20.63 -6.46
C SER A 483 -10.92 -20.36 -7.83
N TYR A 484 -9.59 -20.23 -7.85
CA TYR A 484 -8.79 -20.05 -9.06
C TYR A 484 -7.63 -21.05 -9.02
N SER A 485 -7.49 -21.85 -10.09
CA SER A 485 -6.31 -22.71 -10.27
C SER A 485 -5.22 -21.96 -11.02
N LEU A 486 -4.02 -21.92 -10.45
CA LEU A 486 -2.85 -21.27 -11.06
C LEU A 486 -2.04 -22.22 -11.95
N LYS A 487 -2.36 -23.52 -11.98
CA LYS A 487 -1.67 -24.53 -12.81
C LYS A 487 -1.86 -24.36 -14.31
N SER A 488 -2.88 -23.64 -14.75
CA SER A 488 -3.16 -23.41 -16.18
C SER A 488 -2.29 -22.31 -16.83
N ARG A 489 -1.42 -21.64 -16.06
CA ARG A 489 -0.59 -20.51 -16.52
C ARG A 489 0.93 -20.77 -16.46
N ARG A 490 1.38 -21.98 -16.09
CA ARG A 490 2.81 -22.34 -16.06
C ARG A 490 3.24 -23.01 -17.34
#